data_AF-A0A291E147-F1
#
_entry.id   AF-A0A291E147-F1
#
_cell.length_a   1.000
_cell.length_b   1.000
_cell.length_c   1.000
_cell.angle_alpha   90.00
_cell.angle_beta   90.00
_cell.angle_gamma   90.00
#
_symmetry.space_group_name_H-M   'P 1'
#
loop_
_entity.id
_entity.type
_entity.pdbx_description
1 polymer ?
#
loop_
_entity_poly.entity_id
_entity_poly.type
_entity_poly.pdbx_seq_one_letter_code
_entity_poly.pdbx_strand_id
1 'polypeptide(L)'
;MNDINLLKNNLDTKVLNFVLLTAVTGGIYPLMWLFLNQRKLTEAMKDNFVDNNYPLWIAIATGLGWFLSDFSYEISDKETILDHIATLLSFASVVMYIVWGFKAKTALQAYVLKVFKFELKMNVFYTFIFNIYYIVYCINSMESEYQKHKIIFSQQQG
;
A
#
# COMPACT_ATOMS: atom_id res chain seq x y z
N MET A 1 -1.60 -27.85 1.34
CA MET A 1 -1.56 -27.08 0.07
C MET A 1 -1.79 -25.63 0.44
N ASN A 2 -0.92 -24.70 0.04
CA ASN A 2 -1.11 -23.30 0.41
C ASN A 2 -2.29 -22.72 -0.39
N ASP A 3 -3.25 -22.12 0.29
CA ASP A 3 -4.37 -21.42 -0.36
C ASP A 3 -3.91 -20.03 -0.79
N ILE A 4 -3.96 -19.79 -2.09
CA ILE A 4 -3.61 -18.51 -2.71
C ILE A 4 -4.58 -17.38 -2.35
N ASN A 5 -5.81 -17.71 -1.97
CA ASN A 5 -6.78 -16.72 -1.49
C ASN A 5 -6.58 -16.39 0.00
N LEU A 6 -5.72 -17.10 0.74
CA LEU A 6 -5.54 -16.88 2.18
C LEU A 6 -5.18 -15.43 2.51
N LEU A 7 -4.23 -14.82 1.78
CA LEU A 7 -3.84 -13.43 2.02
C LEU A 7 -4.98 -12.46 1.68
N LYS A 8 -5.66 -12.68 0.56
CA LYS A 8 -6.82 -11.88 0.14
C LYS A 8 -7.95 -11.94 1.16
N ASN A 9 -8.27 -13.14 1.64
CA ASN A 9 -9.34 -13.39 2.62
C ASN A 9 -8.98 -12.82 4.00
N ASN A 10 -7.71 -12.89 4.41
CA ASN A 10 -7.26 -12.30 5.68
C ASN A 10 -7.33 -10.77 5.70
N LEU A 11 -7.13 -10.14 4.55
CA LEU A 11 -7.26 -8.69 4.40
C LEU A 11 -8.71 -8.26 4.20
N ASP A 12 -9.55 -9.12 3.63
CA ASP A 12 -10.97 -8.89 3.33
C ASP A 12 -11.25 -7.50 2.72
N THR A 13 -10.40 -7.11 1.76
CA THR A 13 -10.44 -5.77 1.19
C THR A 13 -10.70 -5.84 -0.30
N LYS A 14 -11.92 -5.46 -0.70
CA LYS A 14 -12.27 -5.27 -2.11
C LYS A 14 -11.76 -3.92 -2.59
N VAL A 15 -11.12 -3.90 -3.77
CA VAL A 15 -10.54 -2.67 -4.38
C VAL A 15 -11.58 -1.55 -4.52
N LEU A 16 -12.79 -1.87 -5.00
CA LEU A 16 -13.86 -0.88 -5.16
C LEU A 16 -14.25 -0.24 -3.82
N ASN A 17 -14.48 -1.06 -2.79
CA ASN A 17 -14.81 -0.58 -1.45
C ASN A 17 -13.68 0.28 -0.88
N PHE A 18 -12.43 -0.13 -1.12
CA PHE A 18 -11.25 0.60 -0.68
C PHE A 18 -11.17 2.00 -1.32
N VAL A 19 -11.42 2.11 -2.63
CA VAL A 19 -11.48 3.40 -3.34
C VAL A 19 -12.65 4.26 -2.87
N LEU A 20 -13.85 3.68 -2.76
CA LEU A 20 -15.05 4.41 -2.32
C LEU A 20 -14.91 4.95 -0.90
N LEU A 21 -14.43 4.12 0.03
CA LEU A 21 -14.18 4.54 1.41
C LEU A 21 -13.11 5.62 1.47
N THR A 22 -12.12 5.58 0.58
CA THR A 22 -11.15 6.67 0.52
C THR A 22 -11.79 7.98 0.09
N ALA A 23 -12.64 7.97 -0.94
CA ALA A 23 -13.33 9.17 -1.39
C ALA A 23 -14.25 9.74 -0.30
N VAL A 24 -15.03 8.89 0.36
CA VAL A 24 -15.99 9.31 1.42
C VAL A 24 -15.27 9.81 2.68
N THR A 25 -14.09 9.29 2.99
CA THR A 25 -13.28 9.72 4.15
C THR A 25 -12.27 10.82 3.82
N GLY A 26 -12.28 11.37 2.60
CA GLY A 26 -11.37 12.43 2.19
C GLY A 26 -9.88 12.04 2.23
N GLY A 27 -9.55 10.76 1.97
CA GLY A 27 -8.15 10.31 1.96
C GLY A 27 -7.66 9.65 3.26
N ILE A 28 -8.46 9.60 4.32
CA ILE A 28 -8.04 9.06 5.63
C ILE A 28 -8.04 7.51 5.63
N TYR A 29 -9.00 6.88 4.95
CA TYR A 29 -9.18 5.43 5.00
C TYR A 29 -7.93 4.60 4.60
N PRO A 30 -7.15 4.95 3.56
CA PRO A 30 -5.92 4.23 3.22
C PRO A 30 -4.90 4.18 4.36
N LEU A 31 -4.76 5.27 5.11
CA LEU A 31 -3.84 5.34 6.24
C LEU A 31 -4.28 4.40 7.37
N MET A 32 -5.57 4.44 7.71
CA MET A 32 -6.17 3.54 8.69
C MET A 32 -6.00 2.08 8.27
N TRP A 33 -6.29 1.78 7.00
CA TRP A 33 -6.13 0.44 6.45
C TRP A 33 -4.69 -0.05 6.51
N LEU A 34 -3.73 0.81 6.17
CA LEU A 34 -2.31 0.48 6.19
C LEU A 34 -1.88 0.17 7.62
N PHE A 35 -2.31 0.96 8.61
CA PHE A 35 -2.06 0.68 10.03
C PHE A 35 -2.64 -0.68 10.48
N LEU A 36 -3.89 -0.97 10.13
CA LEU A 36 -4.58 -2.20 10.54
C LEU A 36 -4.04 -3.46 9.85
N ASN A 37 -3.50 -3.34 8.65
CA ASN A 37 -3.12 -4.48 7.83
C ASN A 37 -1.60 -4.67 7.66
N GLN A 38 -0.76 -3.71 8.09
CA GLN A 38 0.70 -3.85 8.01
C GLN A 38 1.22 -5.15 8.65
N ARG A 39 0.78 -5.43 9.87
CA ARG A 39 1.17 -6.66 10.58
C ARG A 39 0.66 -7.92 9.89
N LYS A 40 -0.58 -7.90 9.38
CA LYS A 40 -1.15 -9.04 8.64
C LYS A 40 -0.35 -9.34 7.37
N LEU A 41 0.08 -8.29 6.64
CA LEU A 41 0.89 -8.43 5.44
C LEU A 41 2.26 -9.03 5.75
N THR A 42 2.96 -8.49 6.75
CA THR A 42 4.30 -8.96 7.15
C THR A 42 4.28 -10.39 7.69
N GLU A 43 3.29 -10.74 8.52
CA GLU A 43 3.09 -12.10 9.03
C GLU A 43 2.80 -13.10 7.91
N ALA A 44 1.89 -12.75 6.98
CA ALA A 44 1.53 -13.63 5.87
C ALA A 44 2.67 -13.81 4.86
N MET A 45 3.39 -12.74 4.54
CA MET A 45 4.54 -12.79 3.61
C MET A 45 5.81 -13.36 4.27
N LYS A 46 5.84 -13.42 5.60
CA LYS A 46 7.03 -13.73 6.42
C LYS A 46 8.20 -12.80 6.09
N ASP A 47 7.89 -11.52 5.88
CA ASP A 47 8.84 -10.48 5.50
C ASP A 47 8.46 -9.15 6.19
N ASN A 48 9.36 -8.63 7.02
CA ASN A 48 9.22 -7.33 7.69
C ASN A 48 9.70 -6.20 6.76
N PHE A 49 9.05 -6.07 5.59
CA PHE A 49 9.51 -5.19 4.51
C PHE A 49 9.59 -3.71 4.92
N VAL A 50 8.77 -3.28 5.87
CA VAL A 50 8.91 -2.03 6.64
C VAL A 50 8.74 -2.31 8.13
N ASP A 51 9.22 -1.37 8.94
CA ASP A 51 8.99 -1.38 10.39
C ASP A 51 7.49 -1.35 10.72
N ASN A 52 7.11 -1.99 11.83
CA ASN A 52 5.70 -2.05 12.25
C ASN A 52 5.11 -0.67 12.59
N ASN A 53 5.95 0.30 12.99
CA ASN A 53 5.55 1.67 13.25
C ASN A 53 5.63 2.56 12.00
N TYR A 54 6.06 2.04 10.85
CA TYR A 54 6.08 2.81 9.60
C TYR A 54 4.73 3.47 9.26
N PRO A 55 3.57 2.77 9.38
CA PRO A 55 2.26 3.38 9.18
C PRO A 55 1.98 4.55 10.12
N LEU A 56 2.43 4.44 11.38
CA LEU A 56 2.28 5.49 12.38
C LEU A 56 3.09 6.74 12.00
N TRP A 57 4.30 6.56 11.48
CA TRP A 57 5.11 7.69 11.02
C TRP A 57 4.50 8.40 9.81
N ILE A 58 3.87 7.66 8.88
CA ILE A 58 3.07 8.28 7.80
C ILE A 58 1.93 9.10 8.39
N ALA A 59 1.24 8.57 9.40
CA ALA A 59 0.13 9.26 10.06
C ALA A 59 0.58 10.55 10.73
N ILE A 60 1.72 10.51 11.45
CA ILE A 60 2.31 11.68 12.10
C ILE A 60 2.68 12.73 11.06
N ALA A 61 3.39 12.36 9.98
CA ALA A 61 3.80 13.30 8.94
C ALA A 61 2.59 13.94 8.23
N THR A 62 1.56 13.14 7.93
CA THR A 62 0.33 13.63 7.29
C THR A 62 -0.45 14.55 8.22
N GLY A 63 -0.70 14.11 9.46
CA GLY A 63 -1.52 14.82 10.42
C GLY A 63 -0.87 16.13 10.88
N LEU A 64 0.42 16.11 11.18
CA LEU A 64 1.17 17.34 11.51
C LEU A 64 1.29 18.27 10.30
N GLY A 65 1.46 17.73 9.08
CA GLY A 65 1.48 18.53 7.86
C GLY A 65 0.20 19.34 7.69
N TRP A 66 -0.96 18.69 7.82
CA TRP A 66 -2.26 19.38 7.74
C TRP A 66 -2.48 20.36 8.90
N PHE A 67 -2.24 19.92 10.13
CA PHE A 67 -2.43 20.76 11.31
C PHE A 67 -1.59 22.04 11.27
N LEU A 68 -0.31 21.94 10.89
CA LEU A 68 0.57 23.11 10.82
C LEU A 68 0.16 24.07 9.68
N SER A 69 -0.36 23.55 8.57
CA SER A 69 -0.87 24.36 7.48
C SER A 69 -2.09 25.19 7.92
N ASP A 70 -3.05 24.56 8.59
CA ASP A 70 -4.25 25.24 9.07
C ASP A 70 -3.91 26.25 10.16
N PHE A 71 -3.04 25.87 11.10
CA PHE A 71 -2.60 26.74 12.19
C PHE A 71 -1.79 27.94 11.69
N SER A 72 -0.98 27.78 10.64
CA SER A 72 -0.25 28.88 10.00
C SER A 72 -1.21 29.94 9.47
N TYR A 73 -2.24 29.49 8.74
CA TYR A 73 -3.27 30.35 8.15
C TYR A 73 -4.07 31.13 9.21
N GLU A 74 -4.37 30.52 10.36
CA GLU A 74 -5.06 31.22 11.46
C GLU A 74 -4.21 32.33 12.11
N ILE A 75 -2.88 32.19 12.09
CA ILE A 75 -1.96 33.15 12.71
C ILE A 75 -1.61 34.31 11.76
N SER A 76 -1.47 34.02 10.46
CA SER A 76 -1.06 35.01 9.49
C SER A 76 -1.59 34.73 8.08
N ASP A 77 -2.06 35.79 7.42
CA ASP A 77 -2.39 35.77 5.99
C ASP A 77 -1.14 35.71 5.07
N LYS A 78 0.07 35.71 5.65
CA LYS A 78 1.35 35.63 4.93
C LYS A 78 2.04 34.32 5.24
N GLU A 79 2.85 33.85 4.29
CA GLU A 79 3.69 32.66 4.50
C GLU A 79 4.56 32.80 5.76
N THR A 80 4.54 31.75 6.56
CA THR A 80 5.32 31.60 7.79
C THR A 80 6.26 30.39 7.69
N ILE A 81 7.15 30.27 8.67
CA ILE A 81 7.99 29.06 8.79
C ILE A 81 7.17 27.78 8.97
N LEU A 82 5.94 27.88 9.50
CA LEU A 82 5.06 26.73 9.67
C LEU A 82 4.58 26.18 8.32
N ASP A 83 4.36 27.03 7.31
CA ASP A 83 3.98 26.59 5.96
C ASP A 83 5.08 25.75 5.32
N HIS A 84 6.35 26.15 5.49
CA HIS A 84 7.48 25.38 4.98
C HIS A 84 7.62 24.03 5.69
N ILE A 85 7.39 23.97 7.01
CA ILE A 85 7.42 22.71 7.77
C ILE A 85 6.25 21.82 7.36
N ALA A 86 5.04 22.39 7.20
CA ALA A 86 3.84 21.69 6.75
C ALA A 86 4.04 21.08 5.35
N THR A 87 4.64 21.83 4.44
CA THR A 87 4.97 21.39 3.07
C THR A 87 5.98 20.26 3.09
N LEU A 88 7.05 20.39 3.90
CA LEU A 88 8.07 19.36 4.05
C LEU A 88 7.48 18.06 4.61
N LEU A 89 6.64 18.13 5.64
CA LEU A 89 5.98 16.97 6.24
C LEU A 89 5.01 16.29 5.27
N SER A 90 4.24 17.09 4.52
CA SER A 90 3.33 16.58 3.49
C SER A 90 4.09 15.87 2.37
N PHE A 91 5.20 16.45 1.90
CA PHE A 91 6.08 15.84 0.91
C PHE A 91 6.71 14.55 1.44
N ALA A 92 7.20 14.56 2.68
CA ALA A 92 7.76 13.37 3.33
C ALA A 92 6.71 12.25 3.40
N SER A 93 5.45 12.56 3.75
CA SER A 93 4.36 11.57 3.76
C SER A 93 4.16 10.92 2.40
N VAL A 94 4.13 11.69 1.31
CA VAL A 94 4.01 11.16 -0.06
C VAL A 94 5.17 10.23 -0.40
N VAL A 95 6.41 10.65 -0.11
CA VAL A 95 7.60 9.80 -0.33
C VAL A 95 7.50 8.51 0.49
N MET A 96 7.04 8.58 1.73
CA MET A 96 6.89 7.40 2.58
C MET A 96 5.86 6.40 2.03
N TYR A 97 4.72 6.88 1.50
CA TYR A 97 3.76 6.03 0.79
C TYR A 97 4.42 5.36 -0.43
N ILE A 98 5.16 6.11 -1.24
CA ILE A 98 5.88 5.58 -2.40
C ILE A 98 6.83 4.45 -1.98
N VAL A 99 7.68 4.72 -0.99
CA VAL A 99 8.64 3.73 -0.45
C VAL A 99 7.92 2.50 0.09
N TRP A 100 6.81 2.67 0.81
CA TRP A 100 6.00 1.56 1.28
C TRP A 100 5.48 0.70 0.13
N GLY A 101 4.89 1.33 -0.90
CA GLY A 101 4.34 0.63 -2.06
C GLY A 101 5.38 -0.20 -2.80
N PHE A 102 6.59 0.33 -2.99
CA PHE A 102 7.68 -0.42 -3.62
C PHE A 102 8.18 -1.59 -2.77
N LYS A 103 8.33 -1.39 -1.46
CA LYS A 103 8.73 -2.47 -0.55
C LYS A 103 7.67 -3.57 -0.47
N ALA A 104 6.40 -3.19 -0.38
CA ALA A 104 5.27 -4.12 -0.40
C ALA A 104 5.20 -4.91 -1.71
N LYS A 105 5.44 -4.25 -2.86
CA LYS A 105 5.57 -4.91 -4.16
C LYS A 105 6.63 -6.01 -4.12
N THR A 106 7.85 -5.68 -3.71
CA THR A 106 8.96 -6.65 -3.69
C THR A 106 8.67 -7.82 -2.76
N ALA A 107 8.15 -7.55 -1.57
CA ALA A 107 7.76 -8.58 -0.61
C ALA A 107 6.67 -9.51 -1.17
N LEU A 108 5.66 -8.93 -1.83
CA LEU A 108 4.56 -9.69 -2.44
C LEU A 108 5.06 -10.58 -3.59
N GLN A 109 5.94 -10.06 -4.46
CA GLN A 109 6.54 -10.86 -5.54
C GLN A 109 7.37 -12.02 -4.98
N ALA A 110 8.18 -11.78 -3.94
CA ALA A 110 8.99 -12.81 -3.28
C ALA A 110 8.12 -13.87 -2.59
N TYR A 111 7.07 -13.44 -1.89
CA TYR A 111 6.09 -14.33 -1.27
C TYR A 111 5.46 -15.27 -2.30
N VAL A 112 4.93 -14.71 -3.39
CA VAL A 112 4.24 -15.50 -4.42
C VAL A 112 5.18 -16.48 -5.11
N LEU A 113 6.39 -16.03 -5.46
CA LEU A 113 7.40 -16.88 -6.08
C LEU A 113 7.83 -18.04 -5.16
N LYS A 114 8.05 -17.76 -3.88
CA LYS A 114 8.50 -18.76 -2.91
C LYS A 114 7.42 -19.82 -2.63
N VAL A 115 6.18 -19.37 -2.45
CA VAL A 115 5.04 -20.18 -1.94
C VAL A 115 4.28 -20.88 -3.07
N PHE A 116 4.04 -20.20 -4.19
CA PHE A 116 3.22 -20.70 -5.31
C PHE A 116 4.03 -20.99 -6.57
N LYS A 117 5.34 -20.74 -6.56
CA LYS A 117 6.28 -21.08 -7.64
C LYS A 117 5.99 -20.39 -8.99
N PHE A 118 5.39 -19.20 -8.95
CA PHE A 118 5.23 -18.36 -10.14
C PHE A 118 5.61 -16.91 -9.89
N GLU A 119 5.94 -16.19 -10.96
CA GLU A 119 6.27 -14.78 -10.90
C GLU A 119 5.00 -13.92 -11.03
N LEU A 120 4.68 -13.17 -9.97
CA LEU A 120 3.65 -12.14 -10.03
C LEU A 120 4.22 -10.90 -10.73
N LYS A 121 3.75 -10.61 -11.95
CA LYS A 121 4.19 -9.43 -12.71
C LYS A 121 3.47 -8.17 -12.22
N MET A 122 4.21 -7.29 -11.55
CA MET A 122 3.70 -6.01 -11.03
C MET A 122 4.38 -4.83 -11.73
N ASN A 123 3.58 -3.92 -12.30
CA ASN A 123 4.04 -2.76 -13.05
C ASN A 123 4.59 -1.66 -12.11
N VAL A 124 5.81 -1.21 -12.37
CA VAL A 124 6.50 -0.14 -11.59
C VAL A 124 5.74 1.18 -11.62
N PHE A 125 5.25 1.58 -12.79
CA PHE A 125 4.52 2.84 -12.97
C PHE A 125 3.21 2.84 -12.18
N TYR A 126 2.47 1.73 -12.18
CA TYR A 126 1.26 1.61 -11.36
C TYR A 126 1.55 1.54 -9.87
N THR A 127 2.67 0.92 -9.44
CA THR A 127 3.11 1.00 -8.04
C THR A 127 3.42 2.43 -7.63
N PHE A 128 3.98 3.25 -8.51
CA PHE A 128 4.28 4.65 -8.22
C PHE A 128 3.00 5.49 -8.10
N ILE A 129 2.13 5.46 -9.12
CA ILE A 129 0.94 6.33 -9.18
C ILE A 129 -0.18 5.86 -8.26
N PHE A 130 -0.51 4.57 -8.30
CA PHE A 130 -1.64 4.01 -7.55
C PHE A 130 -1.23 3.38 -6.22
N ASN A 131 0.07 3.22 -5.95
CA ASN A 131 0.59 2.89 -4.62
C ASN A 131 -0.19 1.76 -3.89
N ILE A 132 -0.72 2.02 -2.69
CA ILE A 132 -1.51 1.06 -1.89
C ILE A 132 -2.65 0.44 -2.70
N TYR A 133 -3.37 1.22 -3.50
CA TYR A 133 -4.48 0.72 -4.31
C TYR A 133 -4.02 -0.38 -5.27
N TYR A 134 -2.85 -0.21 -5.87
CA TYR A 134 -2.28 -1.20 -6.77
C TYR A 134 -1.84 -2.46 -6.02
N ILE A 135 -1.30 -2.34 -4.81
CA ILE A 135 -0.98 -3.50 -3.97
C ILE A 135 -2.24 -4.29 -3.62
N VAL A 136 -3.30 -3.61 -3.15
CA VAL A 136 -4.59 -4.24 -2.85
C VAL A 136 -5.18 -4.90 -4.09
N TYR A 137 -5.10 -4.24 -5.25
CA TYR A 137 -5.52 -4.81 -6.52
C TYR A 137 -4.75 -6.09 -6.87
N CYS A 138 -3.42 -6.06 -6.82
CA CYS A 138 -2.59 -7.22 -7.13
C CYS A 138 -2.87 -8.40 -6.19
N ILE A 139 -3.09 -8.15 -4.90
CA ILE A 139 -3.49 -9.20 -3.94
C ILE A 139 -4.84 -9.81 -4.33
N ASN A 140 -5.81 -8.98 -4.72
CA ASN A 140 -7.13 -9.44 -5.13
C ASN A 140 -7.12 -10.25 -6.44
N SER A 141 -6.17 -9.96 -7.33
CA SER A 141 -6.01 -10.61 -8.64
C SER A 141 -5.06 -11.81 -8.62
N MET A 142 -4.41 -12.14 -7.49
CA MET A 142 -3.40 -13.22 -7.43
C MET A 142 -3.94 -14.55 -7.96
N GLU A 143 -5.16 -14.94 -7.58
CA GLU A 143 -5.75 -16.20 -8.03
C GLU A 143 -5.92 -16.22 -9.55
N SER A 144 -6.42 -15.14 -10.15
CA SER A 144 -6.53 -15.07 -11.61
C SER A 144 -5.18 -15.15 -12.32
N GLU A 145 -4.12 -14.55 -11.76
CA GLU A 145 -2.77 -14.63 -12.32
C GLU A 145 -2.17 -16.03 -12.19
N TYR A 146 -2.45 -16.72 -11.08
CA TYR A 146 -2.01 -18.10 -10.87
C TYR A 146 -2.69 -19.09 -11.81
N GLN A 147 -3.99 -18.92 -12.07
CA GLN A 147 -4.69 -19.76 -13.04
C GLN A 147 -4.16 -19.54 -14.47
N LYS A 148 -3.90 -18.30 -14.86
CA LYS A 148 -3.24 -18.00 -16.15
C LYS A 148 -1.88 -18.69 -16.24
N HIS A 149 -1.07 -18.63 -15.18
CA HIS A 149 0.21 -19.31 -15.13
C HIS A 149 0.07 -20.82 -15.32
N LYS A 150 -0.85 -21.49 -14.60
CA LYS A 150 -1.10 -22.92 -14.78
C LYS A 150 -1.50 -23.30 -16.20
N ILE A 151 -2.37 -22.52 -16.84
CA ILE A 151 -2.81 -22.78 -18.22
C ILE A 151 -1.61 -22.73 -19.16
N ILE A 152 -0.79 -21.68 -19.08
CA ILE A 152 0.39 -21.50 -19.94
C ILE A 152 1.38 -22.65 -19.75
N PHE A 153 1.67 -23.05 -18.52
CA PHE A 153 2.60 -24.15 -18.24
C PHE A 153 2.04 -25.52 -18.65
N SER A 154 0.73 -25.73 -18.52
CA SER A 154 0.09 -26.97 -18.98
C SER A 154 0.11 -27.12 -20.51
N GLN A 155 0.05 -26.00 -21.24
CA GLN A 155 0.13 -25.99 -22.71
C GLN A 155 1.55 -26.21 -23.25
N GLN A 156 2.59 -25.98 -22.44
CA GLN A 156 3.99 -26.19 -22.85
C GLN A 156 4.47 -27.65 -22.68
N GLN A 157 3.67 -28.51 -22.02
CA GLN A 157 4.01 -29.90 -21.74
C GLN A 157 3.24 -30.92 -22.60
N GLY A 158 2.40 -30.46 -23.52
CA GLY A 158 1.68 -31.29 -24.51
C GLY A 158 2.24 -31.07 -25.92
#